data_AF-A0A4W6C5J8-F1
#
_entry.id   AF-A0A4W6C5J8-F1
#
_cell.length_a   1.000
_cell.length_b   1.000
_cell.length_c   1.000
_cell.angle_alpha   90.00
_cell.angle_beta   90.00
_cell.angle_gamma   90.00
#
_symmetry.space_group_name_H-M   'P 1'
#
loop_
_entity.id
_entity.type
_entity.pdbx_description
1 polymer ?
#
loop_
_entity_poly.entity_id
_entity_poly.type
_entity_poly.pdbx_seq_one_letter_code
_entity_poly.pdbx_strand_id
1 'polypeptide(L)'
;MAELTEQHVICYEVEKDLLPLVLSNCQYSLERGHETISHYDLPRIQQQILTRFLQGKPLITCTGIPTLVNTQERDYETIFNAVKGRVHQKPLSSLTRNAVSRELNSFSEVCEAFKIVELLLGFLSVTGGDPMMKLVTYLQDVLKMADRIDHHILQALGRCTLRHCVSLWQLLSSLKSENMLRLRREPFSGYSAKYLKPLTEKDKTELKGFMSIGNVDQWLLEMHEFLLLRLGRPRATDDFNPSWG
;
A
#
# COMPACT_ATOMS: atom_id res chain seq x y z
N MET A 1 -3.91 -1.07 23.43
CA MET A 1 -4.32 -2.27 22.64
C MET A 1 -4.95 -3.23 23.63
N ALA A 2 -6.16 -3.72 23.36
CA ALA A 2 -6.77 -4.72 24.24
C ALA A 2 -6.12 -6.08 23.91
N GLU A 3 -5.36 -6.61 24.86
CA GLU A 3 -4.72 -7.92 24.72
C GLU A 3 -5.82 -9.00 24.83
N LEU A 4 -6.01 -9.77 23.76
CA LEU A 4 -6.93 -10.91 23.79
C LEU A 4 -6.32 -11.98 24.70
N THR A 5 -7.18 -12.57 25.53
CA THR A 5 -6.82 -13.65 26.47
C THR A 5 -7.85 -14.75 26.33
N GLU A 6 -7.57 -15.95 26.86
CA GLU A 6 -8.47 -17.11 26.77
C GLU A 6 -9.89 -16.81 27.27
N GLN A 7 -10.05 -15.90 28.23
CA GLN A 7 -11.34 -15.49 28.77
C GLN A 7 -12.24 -14.79 27.74
N HIS A 8 -11.65 -14.17 26.71
CA HIS A 8 -12.39 -13.45 25.67
C HIS A 8 -12.90 -14.38 24.56
N VAL A 9 -12.35 -15.58 24.43
CA VAL A 9 -12.72 -16.56 23.40
C VAL A 9 -13.76 -17.54 23.95
N ILE A 10 -14.64 -18.06 23.09
CA ILE A 10 -15.54 -19.14 23.45
C ILE A 10 -14.73 -20.44 23.48
N CYS A 11 -14.55 -20.99 24.67
CA CYS A 11 -13.79 -22.23 24.90
C CYS A 11 -14.62 -23.16 25.79
N TYR A 12 -14.68 -24.44 25.44
CA TYR A 12 -15.33 -25.49 26.21
C TYR A 12 -14.71 -26.85 25.87
N GLU A 13 -14.72 -27.78 26.83
CA GLU A 13 -14.35 -29.17 26.63
C GLU A 13 -15.61 -30.05 26.54
N VAL A 14 -15.73 -30.84 25.48
CA VAL A 14 -16.94 -31.63 25.22
C VAL A 14 -17.25 -32.61 26.36
N GLU A 15 -16.26 -33.38 26.80
CA GLU A 15 -16.43 -34.43 27.82
C GLU A 15 -16.67 -33.88 29.23
N LYS A 16 -16.03 -32.74 29.56
CA LYS A 16 -16.09 -32.17 30.91
C LYS A 16 -17.23 -31.18 31.09
N ASP A 17 -17.54 -30.41 30.03
CA ASP A 17 -18.45 -29.28 30.15
C ASP A 17 -19.81 -29.58 29.50
N LEU A 18 -19.81 -30.11 28.28
CA LEU A 18 -21.05 -30.32 27.51
C LEU A 18 -21.75 -31.62 27.87
N LEU A 19 -21.02 -32.73 27.98
CA LEU A 19 -21.61 -34.04 28.23
C LEU A 19 -22.38 -34.08 29.57
N PRO A 20 -21.84 -33.59 30.71
CA PRO A 20 -22.58 -33.55 31.96
C PRO A 20 -23.80 -32.62 31.89
N LEU A 21 -23.68 -31.50 31.16
CA LEU A 21 -24.77 -30.55 30.96
C LEU A 21 -25.92 -31.23 30.20
N VAL A 22 -25.64 -31.91 29.09
CA VAL A 22 -26.66 -32.60 28.29
C VAL A 22 -27.31 -33.74 29.07
N LEU A 23 -26.51 -34.58 29.74
CA LEU A 23 -27.02 -35.70 30.54
C LEU A 23 -27.89 -35.23 31.71
N SER A 24 -27.53 -34.11 32.36
CA SER A 24 -28.32 -33.54 33.47
C SER A 24 -29.69 -32.99 33.05
N ASN A 25 -29.92 -32.80 31.74
CA ASN A 25 -31.19 -32.35 31.17
C ASN A 25 -31.88 -33.46 30.36
N CYS A 26 -31.42 -34.71 30.48
CA CYS A 26 -32.08 -35.90 29.96
C CYS A 26 -33.09 -36.42 30.99
N GLN A 27 -34.36 -36.47 30.63
CA GLN A 27 -35.45 -37.00 31.45
C GLN A 27 -35.88 -38.35 30.92
N TYR A 28 -36.12 -39.30 31.82
CA TYR A 28 -36.61 -40.63 31.47
C TYR A 28 -38.06 -40.78 31.92
N SER A 29 -38.93 -41.14 31.01
CA SER A 29 -40.33 -41.49 31.31
C SER A 29 -40.56 -42.97 31.07
N LEU A 30 -41.19 -43.64 32.04
CA LEU A 30 -41.56 -45.05 31.97
C LEU A 30 -43.08 -45.16 31.84
N GLU A 31 -43.56 -45.49 30.65
CA GLU A 31 -44.97 -45.80 30.41
C GLU A 31 -45.20 -47.30 30.67
N ARG A 32 -46.26 -47.64 31.42
CA ARG A 32 -46.57 -49.05 31.78
C ARG A 32 -46.79 -49.87 30.49
N GLY A 33 -45.81 -50.72 30.16
CA GLY A 33 -45.89 -51.69 29.06
C GLY A 33 -45.05 -51.37 27.82
N HIS A 34 -44.31 -50.26 27.79
CA HIS A 34 -43.44 -49.87 26.67
C HIS A 34 -42.00 -49.54 27.10
N GLU A 35 -41.09 -49.43 26.12
CA GLU A 35 -39.67 -49.10 26.32
C GLU A 35 -39.47 -47.71 26.95
N THR A 36 -38.40 -47.54 27.73
CA THR A 36 -38.05 -46.25 28.36
C THR A 36 -37.81 -45.17 27.30
N ILE A 37 -38.62 -44.12 27.31
CA ILE A 37 -38.45 -42.97 26.40
C ILE A 37 -37.55 -41.94 27.09
N SER A 38 -36.49 -41.50 26.41
CA SER A 38 -35.64 -40.41 26.86
C SER A 38 -36.03 -39.11 26.15
N HIS A 39 -36.17 -38.02 26.91
CA HIS A 39 -36.49 -36.70 26.40
C HIS A 39 -35.48 -35.66 26.88
N TYR A 40 -35.03 -34.80 25.97
CA TYR A 40 -34.07 -33.74 26.28
C TYR A 40 -34.78 -32.39 26.35
N ASP A 41 -34.58 -31.68 27.46
CA ASP A 41 -35.06 -30.30 27.63
C ASP A 41 -34.15 -29.33 26.86
N LEU A 42 -34.37 -29.24 25.55
CA LEU A 42 -33.58 -28.38 24.65
C LEU A 42 -33.61 -26.89 25.06
N PRO A 43 -34.75 -26.29 25.46
CA PRO A 43 -34.77 -24.91 25.95
C PRO A 43 -33.83 -24.69 27.14
N ARG A 44 -33.82 -25.61 28.11
CA ARG A 44 -32.96 -25.52 29.29
C ARG A 44 -31.50 -25.73 28.96
N ILE A 45 -31.18 -26.68 28.08
CA ILE A 45 -29.82 -26.89 27.56
C ILE A 45 -29.32 -25.62 26.87
N GLN A 46 -30.12 -25.01 25.99
CA GLN A 46 -29.79 -23.78 25.29
C GLN A 46 -29.51 -22.63 26.26
N GLN A 47 -30.36 -22.44 27.27
CA GLN A 47 -30.17 -21.39 28.28
C GLN A 47 -28.87 -21.59 29.07
N GLN A 48 -28.56 -22.83 29.47
CA GLN A 48 -27.32 -23.14 30.19
C GLN A 48 -26.08 -22.91 29.33
N ILE A 49 -26.12 -23.25 28.04
CA ILE A 49 -25.02 -22.98 27.10
C ILE A 49 -24.81 -21.46 26.94
N LEU A 50 -25.89 -20.71 26.70
CA LEU A 50 -25.83 -19.25 26.54
C LEU A 50 -25.22 -18.60 27.79
N THR A 51 -25.69 -18.99 28.97
CA THR A 51 -25.26 -18.38 30.24
C THR A 51 -23.82 -18.72 30.59
N ARG A 52 -23.38 -19.97 30.35
CA ARG A 52 -22.06 -20.44 30.79
C ARG A 52 -20.93 -20.12 29.81
N PHE A 53 -21.17 -20.18 28.51
CA PHE A 53 -20.08 -20.12 27.51
C PHE A 53 -20.12 -18.88 26.63
N LEU A 54 -21.30 -18.28 26.42
CA LEU A 54 -21.50 -17.23 25.42
C LEU A 54 -21.72 -15.85 26.06
N GLN A 55 -22.39 -15.78 27.21
CA GLN A 55 -22.71 -14.54 27.89
C GLN A 55 -21.43 -13.83 28.37
N GLY A 56 -21.35 -12.53 28.11
CA GLY A 56 -20.23 -11.68 28.51
C GLY A 56 -19.00 -11.77 27.60
N LYS A 57 -19.03 -12.59 26.53
CA LYS A 57 -17.95 -12.62 25.53
C LYS A 57 -17.97 -11.34 24.67
N PRO A 58 -16.84 -10.67 24.47
CA PRO A 58 -16.78 -9.44 23.67
C PRO A 58 -16.92 -9.74 22.17
N LEU A 59 -17.30 -8.73 21.39
CA LEU A 59 -17.16 -8.77 19.94
C LEU A 59 -15.68 -8.55 19.58
N ILE A 60 -15.03 -9.56 19.00
CA ILE A 60 -13.62 -9.47 18.59
C ILE A 60 -13.55 -8.75 17.24
N THR A 61 -12.88 -7.59 17.21
CA THR A 61 -12.61 -6.83 15.98
C THR A 61 -11.23 -7.16 15.42
N CYS A 62 -11.08 -7.16 14.09
CA CYS A 62 -9.80 -7.44 13.41
C CYS A 62 -8.77 -6.30 13.52
N THR A 63 -8.90 -5.42 14.51
CA THR A 63 -8.04 -4.27 14.73
C THR A 63 -6.79 -4.67 15.51
N GLY A 64 -5.60 -4.38 14.99
CA GLY A 64 -4.34 -4.66 15.68
C GLY A 64 -3.84 -6.10 15.54
N ILE A 65 -4.36 -6.86 14.56
CA ILE A 65 -3.79 -8.17 14.21
C ILE A 65 -2.32 -7.99 13.82
N PRO A 66 -1.38 -8.72 14.44
CA PRO A 66 0.02 -8.72 14.04
C PRO A 66 0.12 -9.12 12.56
N THR A 67 0.26 -8.11 11.71
CA THR A 67 0.30 -8.27 10.26
C THR A 67 1.73 -7.99 9.83
N LEU A 68 2.35 -8.97 9.19
CA LEU A 68 3.64 -8.74 8.55
C LEU A 68 3.41 -7.87 7.32
N VAL A 69 3.67 -6.57 7.45
CA VAL A 69 3.66 -5.66 6.32
C VAL A 69 5.01 -5.78 5.62
N ASN A 70 5.04 -6.24 4.38
CA ASN A 70 6.25 -6.22 3.59
C ASN A 70 6.60 -4.77 3.24
N THR A 71 7.41 -4.13 4.08
CA THR A 71 7.90 -2.74 3.87
C THR A 71 8.70 -2.55 2.59
N GLN A 72 9.05 -3.61 1.85
CA GLN A 72 9.71 -3.50 0.55
C GLN A 72 8.75 -3.00 -0.55
N GLU A 73 7.45 -3.26 -0.43
CA GLU A 73 6.42 -2.66 -1.29
C GLU A 73 5.83 -1.45 -0.58
N ARG A 74 6.50 -0.30 -0.67
CA ARG A 74 5.89 0.97 -0.25
C ARG A 74 4.68 1.22 -1.14
N ASP A 75 3.48 1.18 -0.54
CA ASP A 75 2.26 1.54 -1.24
C ASP A 75 2.21 3.06 -1.46
N TYR A 76 2.87 3.48 -2.54
CA TYR A 76 2.93 4.88 -2.94
C TYR A 76 1.56 5.47 -3.24
N GLU A 77 0.57 4.67 -3.61
CA GLU A 77 -0.79 5.16 -3.81
C GLU A 77 -1.39 5.64 -2.48
N THR A 78 -1.28 4.83 -1.42
CA THR A 78 -1.70 5.22 -0.07
C THR A 78 -0.89 6.41 0.44
N ILE A 79 0.43 6.42 0.24
CA ILE A 79 1.29 7.55 0.64
C ILE A 79 0.87 8.84 -0.08
N PHE A 80 0.65 8.80 -1.40
CA PHE A 80 0.26 9.98 -2.17
C PHE A 80 -1.10 10.51 -1.73
N ASN A 81 -2.06 9.64 -1.47
CA ASN A 81 -3.38 10.03 -0.97
C ASN A 81 -3.26 10.68 0.42
N ALA A 82 -2.47 10.11 1.32
CA ALA A 82 -2.22 10.65 2.65
C ALA A 82 -1.50 12.01 2.60
N VAL A 83 -0.52 12.18 1.71
CA VAL A 83 0.18 13.46 1.48
C VAL A 83 -0.76 14.50 0.88
N LYS A 84 -1.52 14.16 -0.17
CA LYS A 84 -2.49 15.08 -0.82
C LYS A 84 -3.55 15.58 0.16
N GLY A 85 -3.95 14.75 1.12
CA GLY A 85 -4.89 15.13 2.19
C GLY A 85 -4.31 16.06 3.26
N ARG A 86 -2.97 16.14 3.41
CA ARG A 86 -2.30 16.95 4.45
C ARG A 86 -1.56 18.15 3.91
N VAL A 87 -1.05 18.08 2.68
CA VAL A 87 -0.27 19.10 2.00
C VAL A 87 -0.80 19.24 0.58
N HIS A 88 -1.32 20.42 0.24
CA HIS A 88 -1.82 20.71 -1.10
C HIS A 88 -0.72 20.47 -2.14
N GLN A 89 -0.90 19.48 -3.03
CA GLN A 89 0.08 19.13 -4.06
C GLN A 89 -0.20 19.86 -5.38
N LYS A 90 0.86 20.27 -6.09
CA LYS A 90 0.82 20.85 -7.43
C LYS A 90 1.89 20.22 -8.33
N PRO A 91 1.62 20.11 -9.64
CA PRO A 91 2.62 19.63 -10.59
C PRO A 91 3.81 20.59 -10.68
N LEU A 92 5.00 20.04 -10.97
CA LEU A 92 6.17 20.83 -11.32
C LEU A 92 5.96 21.55 -12.66
N SER A 93 6.40 22.80 -12.74
CA SER A 93 6.48 23.49 -14.03
C SER A 93 7.53 22.82 -14.92
N SER A 94 7.35 22.89 -16.25
CA SER A 94 8.34 22.35 -17.20
C SER A 94 9.73 22.97 -17.01
N LEU A 95 9.82 24.25 -16.65
CA LEU A 95 11.08 24.91 -16.33
C LEU A 95 11.75 24.28 -15.11
N THR A 96 11.01 24.07 -14.02
CA THR A 96 11.54 23.45 -12.80
C THR A 96 11.95 22.01 -13.06
N ARG A 97 11.14 21.25 -13.81
CA ARG A 97 11.43 19.87 -14.20
C ARG A 97 12.76 19.78 -14.94
N ASN A 98 12.91 20.57 -16.01
CA ASN A 98 14.12 20.59 -16.82
C ASN A 98 15.34 21.04 -16.01
N ALA A 99 15.16 22.00 -15.11
CA ALA A 99 16.22 22.46 -14.24
C ALA A 99 16.67 21.34 -13.28
N VAL A 100 15.75 20.62 -12.63
CA VAL A 100 16.08 19.48 -11.76
C VAL A 100 16.78 18.36 -12.55
N SER A 101 16.26 17.99 -13.72
CA SER A 101 16.84 16.94 -14.55
C SER A 101 18.26 17.26 -15.03
N ARG A 102 18.56 18.54 -15.30
CA ARG A 102 19.91 18.99 -15.71
C ARG A 102 20.89 19.11 -14.55
N GLU A 103 20.38 19.32 -13.34
CA GLU A 103 21.21 19.30 -12.15
C GLU A 103 21.65 17.86 -11.88
N LEU A 104 20.75 16.87 -11.87
CA LEU A 104 21.09 15.49 -11.56
C LEU A 104 21.66 14.74 -12.78
N ASN A 105 22.99 14.75 -12.95
CA ASN A 105 23.65 14.28 -14.17
C ASN A 105 24.07 12.80 -14.16
N SER A 106 24.13 12.16 -12.99
CA SER A 106 24.51 10.76 -12.85
C SER A 106 23.36 9.88 -12.32
N PHE A 107 23.40 8.59 -12.66
CA PHE A 107 22.46 7.61 -12.11
C PHE A 107 22.49 7.55 -10.57
N SER A 108 23.66 7.75 -9.96
CA SER A 108 23.80 7.75 -8.49
C SER A 108 23.08 8.94 -7.86
N GLU A 109 23.30 10.15 -8.37
CA GLU A 109 22.63 11.37 -7.88
C GLU A 109 21.11 11.26 -8.03
N VAL A 110 20.62 10.75 -9.15
CA VAL A 110 19.18 10.53 -9.35
C VAL A 110 18.63 9.52 -8.34
N CYS A 111 19.34 8.41 -8.10
CA CYS A 111 18.92 7.42 -7.11
C CYS A 111 18.91 7.97 -5.68
N GLU A 112 19.88 8.80 -5.32
CA GLU A 112 19.95 9.41 -4.01
C GLU A 112 18.88 10.47 -3.81
N ALA A 113 18.71 11.38 -4.77
CA ALA A 113 17.62 12.35 -4.78
C ALA A 113 16.26 11.65 -4.67
N PHE A 114 16.07 10.54 -5.40
CA PHE A 114 14.85 9.75 -5.34
C PHE A 114 14.60 9.19 -3.93
N LYS A 115 15.60 8.56 -3.31
CA LYS A 115 15.50 8.04 -1.92
C LYS A 115 15.15 9.14 -0.92
N ILE A 116 15.73 10.33 -1.07
CA ILE A 116 15.43 11.49 -0.21
C ILE A 116 13.96 11.89 -0.35
N VAL A 117 13.44 11.94 -1.59
CA VAL A 117 12.03 12.27 -1.84
C VAL A 117 11.09 11.17 -1.34
N GLU A 118 11.45 9.88 -1.50
CA GLU A 118 10.70 8.76 -0.93
C GLU A 118 10.63 8.84 0.60
N LEU A 119 11.72 9.23 1.26
CA LEU A 119 11.75 9.45 2.70
C LEU A 119 10.84 10.62 3.11
N LEU A 120 10.98 11.76 2.42
CA LEU A 120 10.16 12.95 2.60
C LEU A 120 8.67 12.65 2.51
N LEU A 121 8.24 11.95 1.46
CA LEU A 121 6.85 11.54 1.28
C LEU A 121 6.35 10.66 2.43
N GLY A 122 7.21 9.75 2.92
CA GLY A 122 6.93 8.95 4.11
C GLY A 122 6.61 9.84 5.33
N PHE A 123 7.46 10.83 5.61
CA PHE A 123 7.22 11.77 6.72
C PHE A 123 5.99 12.65 6.52
N LEU A 124 5.82 13.23 5.33
CA LEU A 124 4.70 14.12 5.00
C LEU A 124 3.36 13.39 5.06
N SER A 125 3.33 12.08 4.76
CA SER A 125 2.11 11.27 4.85
C SER A 125 1.57 11.16 6.28
N VAL A 126 2.44 11.33 7.28
CA VAL A 126 2.08 11.31 8.71
C VAL A 126 1.92 12.73 9.26
N THR A 127 2.92 13.57 9.02
CA THR A 127 3.09 14.86 9.71
C THR A 127 2.48 16.05 8.98
N GLY A 128 2.28 15.96 7.67
CA GLY A 128 1.91 17.12 6.84
C GLY A 128 3.02 18.17 6.78
N GLY A 129 2.67 19.42 6.54
CA GLY A 129 3.61 20.54 6.46
C GLY A 129 3.06 21.72 5.66
N ASP A 130 3.73 22.87 5.75
CA ASP A 130 3.37 24.05 4.94
C ASP A 130 3.71 23.79 3.46
N PRO A 131 2.73 23.79 2.53
CA PRO A 131 2.97 23.58 1.09
C PRO A 131 4.01 24.55 0.49
N MET A 132 4.15 25.74 1.06
CA MET A 132 5.07 26.79 0.57
C MET A 132 6.49 26.63 1.12
N MET A 133 6.69 25.82 2.17
CA MET A 133 8.00 25.56 2.74
C MET A 133 8.92 24.94 1.70
N LYS A 134 10.15 25.46 1.62
CA LYS A 134 11.18 24.94 0.72
C LYS A 134 11.58 23.54 1.15
N LEU A 135 11.80 22.65 0.18
CA LEU A 135 12.22 21.28 0.43
C LEU A 135 13.53 21.22 1.23
N VAL A 136 14.50 22.06 0.87
CA VAL A 136 15.79 22.16 1.58
C VAL A 136 15.61 22.62 3.02
N THR A 137 14.76 23.61 3.27
CA THR A 137 14.44 24.06 4.63
C THR A 137 13.80 22.95 5.45
N TYR A 138 12.89 22.16 4.87
CA TYR A 138 12.30 21.02 5.57
C TYR A 138 13.34 19.93 5.89
N LEU A 139 14.23 19.61 4.93
CA LEU A 139 15.32 18.65 5.12
C LEU A 139 16.30 19.10 6.21
N GLN A 140 16.61 20.39 6.27
CA GLN A 140 17.55 20.98 7.22
C GLN A 140 16.94 21.16 8.61
N ASP A 141 15.76 21.78 8.69
CA ASP A 141 15.21 22.26 9.95
C ASP A 141 14.29 21.27 10.63
N VAL A 142 13.57 20.44 9.85
CA VAL A 142 12.60 19.46 10.38
C VAL A 142 13.23 18.08 10.44
N LEU A 143 13.76 17.58 9.32
CA LEU A 143 14.34 16.24 9.26
C LEU A 143 15.79 16.17 9.73
N LYS A 144 16.46 17.31 9.94
CA LYS A 144 17.85 17.40 10.44
C LYS A 144 18.83 16.52 9.64
N MET A 145 18.68 16.50 8.31
CA MET A 145 19.44 15.60 7.43
C MET A 145 20.21 16.28 6.30
N ALA A 146 20.12 17.61 6.17
CA ALA A 146 20.79 18.34 5.08
C ALA A 146 22.31 18.11 5.03
N ASP A 147 22.98 18.01 6.18
CA ASP A 147 24.44 17.80 6.25
C ASP A 147 24.90 16.44 5.70
N ARG A 148 23.97 15.50 5.48
CA ARG A 148 24.25 14.16 4.94
C ARG A 148 23.95 14.05 3.44
N ILE A 149 23.47 15.13 2.83
CA ILE A 149 23.07 15.16 1.42
C ILE A 149 24.08 15.99 0.64
N ASP A 150 24.53 15.47 -0.49
CA ASP A 150 25.43 16.19 -1.37
C ASP A 150 24.85 17.55 -1.79
N HIS A 151 25.71 18.58 -1.80
CA HIS A 151 25.32 19.96 -2.08
C HIS A 151 24.58 20.11 -3.41
N HIS A 152 25.00 19.37 -4.43
CA HIS A 152 24.41 19.37 -5.76
C HIS A 152 22.97 18.82 -5.77
N ILE A 153 22.70 17.79 -4.95
CA ILE A 153 21.35 17.25 -4.77
C ILE A 153 20.48 18.27 -4.03
N LEU A 154 21.00 18.91 -2.98
CA LEU A 154 20.29 19.99 -2.29
C LEU A 154 19.97 21.16 -3.23
N GLN A 155 20.89 21.52 -4.12
CA GLN A 155 20.68 22.55 -5.13
C GLN A 155 19.54 22.19 -6.09
N ALA A 156 19.49 20.93 -6.56
CA ALA A 156 18.40 20.42 -7.38
C ALA A 156 17.05 20.52 -6.65
N LEU A 157 16.99 20.00 -5.42
CA LEU A 157 15.78 19.97 -4.59
C LEU A 157 15.34 21.36 -4.10
N GLY A 158 16.27 22.31 -3.96
CA GLY A 158 16.02 23.69 -3.51
C GLY A 158 15.13 24.50 -4.44
N ARG A 159 14.97 24.04 -5.69
CA ARG A 159 14.03 24.62 -6.67
C ARG A 159 12.57 24.27 -6.35
N CYS A 160 12.32 23.38 -5.40
CA CYS A 160 11.01 22.84 -5.08
C CYS A 160 10.55 23.19 -3.64
N THR A 161 9.25 23.02 -3.38
CA THR A 161 8.60 23.21 -2.07
C THR A 161 7.80 21.95 -1.74
N LEU A 162 7.28 21.82 -0.52
CA LEU A 162 6.52 20.64 -0.09
C LEU A 162 5.29 20.35 -0.96
N ARG A 163 4.70 21.36 -1.61
CA ARG A 163 3.62 21.17 -2.59
C ARG A 163 4.03 20.36 -3.83
N HIS A 164 5.31 20.18 -4.12
CA HIS A 164 5.77 19.52 -5.35
C HIS A 164 6.22 18.08 -5.14
N CYS A 165 6.19 17.55 -3.91
CA CYS A 165 6.82 16.27 -3.56
C CYS A 165 6.33 15.09 -4.39
N VAL A 166 5.02 15.00 -4.66
CA VAL A 166 4.47 13.90 -5.49
C VAL A 166 4.94 14.01 -6.94
N SER A 167 4.87 15.20 -7.54
CA SER A 167 5.34 15.43 -8.91
C SER A 167 6.86 15.27 -9.05
N LEU A 168 7.61 15.59 -7.99
CA LEU A 168 9.04 15.39 -7.93
C LEU A 168 9.41 13.90 -7.83
N TRP A 169 8.64 13.11 -7.08
CA TRP A 169 8.79 11.66 -7.08
C TRP A 169 8.60 11.07 -8.48
N GLN A 170 7.52 11.48 -9.18
CA GLN A 170 7.22 11.04 -10.55
C GLN A 170 8.35 11.38 -11.53
N LEU A 171 8.91 12.59 -11.42
CA LEU A 171 10.06 13.00 -12.21
C LEU A 171 11.29 12.14 -11.94
N LEU A 172 11.66 11.98 -10.67
CA LEU A 172 12.88 11.29 -10.26
C LEU A 172 12.80 9.77 -10.54
N SER A 173 11.62 9.17 -10.37
CA SER A 173 11.39 7.77 -10.75
C SER A 173 11.58 7.58 -12.25
N SER A 174 11.05 8.50 -13.06
CA SER A 174 11.19 8.46 -14.52
C SER A 174 12.65 8.65 -14.94
N LEU A 175 13.35 9.65 -14.40
CA LEU A 175 14.78 9.88 -14.66
C LEU A 175 15.63 8.68 -14.26
N LYS A 176 15.29 8.00 -13.17
CA LYS A 176 15.99 6.78 -12.74
C LYS A 176 15.86 5.69 -13.80
N SER A 177 14.65 5.42 -14.28
CA SER A 177 14.43 4.45 -15.36
C SER A 177 15.09 4.85 -16.67
N GLU A 178 15.05 6.13 -17.04
CA GLU A 178 15.73 6.64 -18.23
C GLU A 178 17.25 6.44 -18.15
N ASN A 179 17.86 6.74 -17.01
CA ASN A 179 19.29 6.49 -16.80
C ASN A 179 19.63 4.99 -16.83
N MET A 180 18.74 4.11 -16.35
CA MET A 180 18.93 2.66 -16.52
C MET A 180 19.00 2.27 -18.00
N LEU A 181 18.08 2.79 -18.83
CA LEU A 181 18.07 2.53 -20.26
C LEU A 181 19.36 3.01 -20.93
N ARG A 182 19.85 4.22 -20.59
CA ARG A 182 21.14 4.74 -21.08
C ARG A 182 22.32 3.83 -20.71
N LEU A 183 22.26 3.19 -19.54
CA LEU A 183 23.23 2.20 -19.06
C LEU A 183 22.97 0.78 -19.57
N ARG A 184 22.06 0.60 -20.55
CA ARG A 184 21.65 -0.71 -21.11
C ARG A 184 21.12 -1.69 -20.04
N ARG A 185 20.44 -1.17 -19.02
CA ARG A 185 19.75 -1.95 -17.99
C ARG A 185 18.24 -1.83 -18.17
N GLU A 186 17.53 -2.93 -17.95
CA GLU A 186 16.08 -2.98 -18.12
C GLU A 186 15.35 -2.51 -16.84
N PRO A 187 14.65 -1.35 -16.84
CA PRO A 187 13.98 -0.82 -15.66
C PRO A 187 12.77 -1.63 -15.20
N PHE A 188 12.16 -2.42 -16.09
CA PHE A 188 10.94 -3.18 -15.81
C PHE A 188 11.15 -4.70 -15.79
N SER A 189 12.38 -5.17 -15.50
CA SER A 189 12.72 -6.60 -15.56
C SER A 189 11.91 -7.50 -14.63
N GLY A 190 11.30 -6.95 -13.57
CA GLY A 190 10.45 -7.68 -12.62
C GLY A 190 8.98 -7.79 -13.03
N TYR A 191 8.59 -7.25 -14.19
CA TYR A 191 7.19 -7.15 -14.61
C TYR A 191 6.76 -8.40 -15.37
N SER A 192 5.45 -8.61 -15.47
CA SER A 192 4.92 -9.73 -16.26
C SER A 192 5.37 -9.63 -17.71
N ALA A 193 5.95 -10.71 -18.24
CA ALA A 193 6.37 -10.81 -19.63
C ALA A 193 5.23 -10.55 -20.64
N LYS A 194 3.97 -10.64 -20.20
CA LYS A 194 2.80 -10.30 -21.02
C LYS A 194 2.77 -8.83 -21.43
N TYR A 195 3.29 -7.92 -20.61
CA TYR A 195 3.38 -6.48 -20.92
C TYR A 195 4.65 -6.10 -21.69
N LEU A 196 5.68 -6.95 -21.67
CA LEU A 196 7.01 -6.65 -22.22
C LEU A 196 7.17 -7.11 -23.68
N LYS A 197 6.07 -7.16 -24.44
CA LYS A 197 6.10 -7.56 -25.85
C LYS A 197 6.53 -6.37 -26.72
N PRO A 198 7.48 -6.56 -27.66
CA PRO A 198 7.82 -5.52 -28.62
C PRO A 198 6.62 -5.12 -29.48
N LEU A 199 6.47 -3.82 -29.74
CA LEU A 199 5.48 -3.30 -30.68
C LEU A 199 5.77 -3.78 -32.10
N THR A 200 4.70 -3.98 -32.90
CA THR A 200 4.84 -4.22 -34.34
C THR A 200 5.25 -2.94 -35.07
N GLU A 201 5.78 -3.04 -36.29
CA GLU A 201 6.16 -1.84 -37.07
C GLU A 201 4.96 -0.93 -37.39
N LYS A 202 3.77 -1.51 -37.53
CA LYS A 202 2.52 -0.75 -37.69
C LYS A 202 2.23 0.08 -36.44
N ASP A 203 2.21 -0.56 -35.27
CA ASP A 203 1.91 0.12 -33.99
C ASP A 203 2.97 1.19 -33.68
N LYS A 204 4.24 0.94 -34.00
CA LYS A 204 5.32 1.94 -33.87
C LYS A 204 5.05 3.18 -34.74
N THR A 205 4.50 2.99 -35.94
CA THR A 205 4.20 4.10 -36.86
C THR A 205 3.03 4.92 -36.34
N GLU A 206 1.98 4.27 -35.85
CA GLU A 206 0.83 4.93 -35.21
C GLU A 206 1.25 5.69 -33.94
N LEU A 207 2.07 5.08 -33.09
CA LEU A 207 2.61 5.72 -31.89
C LEU A 207 3.45 6.97 -32.23
N LYS A 208 4.31 6.90 -33.25
CA LYS A 208 5.07 8.08 -33.72
C LYS A 208 4.14 9.20 -34.18
N GLY A 209 3.05 8.87 -34.87
CA GLY A 209 2.02 9.82 -35.24
C GLY A 209 1.39 10.50 -34.03
N PHE A 210 0.99 9.71 -33.02
CA PHE A 210 0.45 10.23 -31.76
C PHE A 210 1.44 11.16 -31.03
N MET A 211 2.70 10.75 -30.92
CA MET A 211 3.75 11.53 -30.25
C MET A 211 4.03 12.87 -30.93
N SER A 212 3.73 13.02 -32.23
CA SER A 212 4.00 14.28 -32.94
C SER A 212 3.02 15.42 -32.61
N ILE A 213 1.89 15.13 -31.98
CA ILE A 213 0.79 16.09 -31.77
C ILE A 213 0.66 16.48 -30.28
N GLY A 214 1.13 15.63 -29.36
CA GLY A 214 0.88 15.77 -27.93
C GLY A 214 2.05 16.30 -27.09
N ASN A 215 1.75 16.65 -25.83
CA ASN A 215 2.77 16.88 -24.79
C ASN A 215 3.35 15.53 -24.33
N VAL A 216 4.33 15.05 -25.09
CA VAL A 216 4.99 13.75 -24.87
C VAL A 216 5.62 13.66 -23.48
N ASP A 217 6.25 14.75 -23.01
CA ASP A 217 6.94 14.74 -21.71
C ASP A 217 5.99 14.48 -20.56
N GLN A 218 4.83 15.14 -20.54
CA GLN A 218 3.84 14.89 -19.49
C GLN A 218 3.25 13.48 -19.62
N TRP A 219 2.92 13.06 -20.84
CA TRP A 219 2.38 11.71 -21.08
C TRP A 219 3.34 10.62 -20.61
N LEU A 220 4.65 10.75 -20.89
CA LEU A 220 5.66 9.80 -20.45
C LEU A 220 5.76 9.71 -18.93
N LEU A 221 5.62 10.83 -18.21
CA LEU A 221 5.61 10.84 -16.75
C LEU A 221 4.38 10.11 -16.18
N GLU A 222 3.19 10.39 -16.72
CA GLU A 222 1.95 9.72 -16.29
C GLU A 222 2.00 8.21 -16.58
N MET A 223 2.47 7.83 -17.77
CA MET A 223 2.61 6.44 -18.14
C MET A 223 3.65 5.74 -17.27
N HIS A 224 4.79 6.38 -16.98
CA HIS A 224 5.81 5.82 -16.11
C HIS A 224 5.29 5.58 -14.69
N GLU A 225 4.56 6.55 -14.12
CA GLU A 225 3.90 6.39 -12.82
C GLU A 225 2.90 5.23 -12.84
N PHE A 226 2.04 5.16 -13.88
CA PHE A 226 1.10 4.07 -14.03
C PHE A 226 1.79 2.70 -14.07
N LEU A 227 2.87 2.57 -14.85
CA LEU A 227 3.66 1.33 -14.88
C LEU A 227 4.14 0.96 -13.48
N LEU A 228 4.78 1.90 -12.77
CA LEU A 228 5.32 1.64 -11.43
C LEU A 228 4.25 1.28 -10.41
N LEU A 229 3.14 2.01 -10.36
CA LEU A 229 2.14 1.89 -9.31
C LEU A 229 1.13 0.79 -9.55
N ARG A 230 0.82 0.49 -10.82
CA ARG A 230 -0.22 -0.48 -11.20
C ARG A 230 0.39 -1.78 -11.70
N LEU A 231 1.26 -1.70 -12.71
CA LEU A 231 1.78 -2.89 -13.38
C LEU A 231 2.95 -3.56 -12.63
N GLY A 232 3.61 -2.81 -11.74
CA GLY A 232 4.68 -3.33 -10.88
C GLY A 232 4.18 -4.20 -9.72
N ARG A 233 2.87 -4.28 -9.48
CA ARG A 233 2.29 -5.06 -8.38
C ARG A 233 2.23 -6.56 -8.72
N PRO A 234 2.36 -7.45 -7.72
CA PRO A 234 2.03 -8.86 -7.89
C PRO A 234 0.59 -9.00 -8.43
N ARG A 235 0.40 -9.88 -9.42
CA ARG A 235 -0.91 -10.14 -10.06
C ARG A 235 -1.55 -8.92 -10.76
N ALA A 236 -0.77 -7.93 -11.16
CA ALA A 236 -1.29 -6.80 -11.95
C ALA A 236 -2.12 -7.20 -13.19
N THR A 237 -1.89 -8.39 -13.76
CA THR A 237 -2.65 -8.91 -14.91
C THR A 237 -4.11 -9.25 -14.61
N ASP A 238 -4.48 -9.39 -13.34
CA ASP A 238 -5.86 -9.68 -12.93
C ASP A 238 -6.70 -8.40 -12.99
N ASP A 239 -6.11 -7.27 -12.58
CA ASP A 239 -6.75 -5.95 -12.58
C ASP A 239 -6.54 -5.18 -13.90
N PHE A 240 -5.43 -5.45 -14.61
CA PHE A 240 -5.05 -4.76 -15.86
C PHE A 240 -4.78 -5.77 -16.96
N ASN A 241 -5.80 -6.16 -17.71
CA ASN A 241 -5.65 -7.17 -18.74
C ASN A 241 -4.70 -6.69 -19.87
N PRO A 242 -3.62 -7.41 -20.20
CA PRO A 242 -2.71 -7.07 -21.29
C PRO A 242 -3.34 -7.02 -22.69
N SER A 243 -4.58 -7.50 -22.86
CA SER A 243 -5.31 -7.45 -24.12
C SER A 243 -6.25 -6.25 -24.25
N TRP A 244 -6.30 -5.34 -23.28
CA TRP A 244 -7.07 -4.11 -23.40
C TRP A 244 -6.38 -3.14 -24.38
N GLY A 245 -7.11 -2.72 -25.41
CA GLY A 245 -6.65 -1.86 -26.49
C GLY A 245 -7.78 -1.60 -27.47
#